data_AF-A0A6L9KK49-F1
#
_entry.id   AF-A0A6L9KK49-F1
#
_cell.length_a   1.000
_cell.length_b   1.000
_cell.length_c   1.000
_cell.angle_alpha   90.00
_cell.angle_beta   90.00
_cell.angle_gamma   90.00
#
_symmetry.space_group_name_H-M   'P 1'
#
loop_
_entity.id
_entity.type
_entity.pdbx_description
1 polymer ?
#
loop_
_entity_poly.entity_id
_entity_poly.type
_entity_poly.pdbx_seq_one_letter_code
_entity_poly.pdbx_strand_id
1 'polypeptide(L)'
;TTPFTVVGIGDMSGDVFGNGMLLSEHIQLVVAFDHRHIFIDPTPDVALTFAERQRLFALPRSSWDDFDKSLISEGGGVYSRAAKSIRLSPQARAVIGIEAEELTPVALLHAILQAPVDLIYNGGIGTYVKATYESHAQAGDKAGDAFRVNGSELRCKVLVEGGNLGCTQLGRVEFAQKGGLIYTDAIDNSAGVDCSDHEVNIKILLDRVVEAGDLTLKQRNDLLASMTDEVGHLVLADNYYQTQALDIACHRPLYVLDGQQRLMQWLAGAGRLNRAIEFLPSDEEIALRRSKKQGLTAPEGAVLLAYAKMSVFDDLVASNLPDDPYFSGALKAYFPKALSEKFSDAIARHPLKREIISTYITNTMVNRTGATFVNFLAAEAAATAADVVRAYTLAREIFDLETLWDQIDALDYQVSTSLQLDLLSKLTAIAQRASRWMLRLRAKDTDLPTLIQRYQPGARELRGNLEYWLPAQAMANWEQATQTLVQAGVAQALAQSLTALEFIFPALDLVDLVQSTEADLEQAARAYFGVEGALGLSAWRTQINRLPTDSLWQTQARGSARDDVYSIASQITGSLLSGAQSLSDWTAQHQTTIDRLCKLLQNISTQSPDLAPISVALRELRHLA
;
A
#
# COMPACT_ATOMS: atom_id res chain seq x y z
N THR A 1 0.36 14.57 -17.06
CA THR A 1 0.17 14.42 -18.51
C THR A 1 1.27 15.19 -19.26
N THR A 2 2.49 14.68 -19.16
CA THR A 2 3.72 15.30 -19.71
C THR A 2 4.41 14.25 -20.58
N PRO A 3 4.90 14.57 -21.79
CA PRO A 3 5.70 13.63 -22.58
C PRO A 3 6.92 13.12 -21.81
N PHE A 4 7.26 11.84 -22.00
CA PHE A 4 8.40 11.20 -21.34
C PHE A 4 9.09 10.21 -22.28
N THR A 5 10.40 10.12 -22.16
CA THR A 5 11.26 9.29 -23.02
C THR A 5 11.28 7.83 -22.60
N VAL A 6 11.15 6.93 -23.58
CA VAL A 6 11.06 5.49 -23.35
C VAL A 6 12.05 4.72 -24.20
N VAL A 7 12.78 3.80 -23.56
CA VAL A 7 13.44 2.67 -24.22
C VAL A 7 12.59 1.43 -24.07
N GLY A 8 12.28 0.77 -25.18
CA GLY A 8 11.49 -0.44 -25.23
C GLY A 8 12.29 -1.71 -25.50
N ILE A 9 12.00 -2.78 -24.76
CA ILE A 9 12.48 -4.13 -25.07
C ILE A 9 11.30 -4.94 -25.61
N GLY A 10 11.24 -5.13 -26.93
CA GLY A 10 10.14 -5.80 -27.62
C GLY A 10 9.81 -5.15 -28.97
N ASP A 11 8.68 -5.57 -29.54
CA ASP A 11 8.10 -5.01 -30.75
C ASP A 11 6.58 -4.92 -30.64
N MET A 12 5.96 -4.16 -31.54
CA MET A 12 4.51 -3.94 -31.56
C MET A 12 3.68 -5.19 -31.90
N SER A 13 4.28 -6.34 -32.20
CA SER A 13 3.53 -7.59 -32.41
C SER A 13 3.31 -8.39 -31.14
N GLY A 14 4.07 -8.10 -30.07
CA GLY A 14 3.92 -8.76 -28.78
C GLY A 14 2.85 -8.10 -27.91
N ASP A 15 2.00 -8.90 -27.27
CA ASP A 15 0.89 -8.39 -26.44
C ASP A 15 1.39 -7.50 -25.28
N VAL A 16 2.43 -7.92 -24.56
CA VAL A 16 2.96 -7.16 -23.41
C VAL A 16 3.53 -5.82 -23.88
N PHE A 17 4.42 -5.85 -24.87
CA PHE A 17 5.06 -4.65 -25.39
C PHE A 17 4.07 -3.70 -26.08
N GLY A 18 3.24 -4.24 -26.96
CA GLY A 18 2.28 -3.48 -27.74
C GLY A 18 1.27 -2.76 -26.88
N ASN A 19 0.64 -3.46 -25.92
CA ASN A 19 -0.28 -2.83 -24.98
C ASN A 19 0.42 -1.78 -24.11
N GLY A 20 1.62 -2.08 -23.58
CA GLY A 20 2.40 -1.13 -22.77
C GLY A 20 2.74 0.15 -23.52
N MET A 21 3.13 0.04 -24.80
CA MET A 21 3.45 1.20 -25.64
C MET A 21 2.23 1.97 -26.14
N LEU A 22 1.02 1.42 -26.02
CA LEU A 22 -0.24 2.09 -26.38
C LEU A 22 -1.02 2.62 -25.17
N LEU A 23 -0.55 2.36 -23.94
CA LEU A 23 -1.23 2.79 -22.71
C LEU A 23 -1.26 4.32 -22.54
N SER A 24 -0.33 5.04 -23.17
CA SER A 24 -0.28 6.50 -23.09
C SER A 24 0.12 7.14 -24.42
N GLU A 25 -0.65 8.14 -24.83
CA GLU A 25 -0.38 9.00 -25.99
C GLU A 25 0.83 9.92 -25.76
N HIS A 26 1.40 9.97 -24.55
CA HIS A 26 2.54 10.81 -24.19
C HIS A 26 3.89 10.10 -24.24
N ILE A 27 3.92 8.81 -24.60
CA ILE A 27 5.15 8.03 -24.73
C ILE A 27 5.97 8.56 -25.92
N GLN A 28 7.18 9.03 -25.64
CA GLN A 28 8.23 9.26 -26.64
C GLN A 28 9.11 8.01 -26.74
N LEU A 29 8.72 7.05 -27.58
CA LEU A 29 9.50 5.84 -27.81
C LEU A 29 10.75 6.17 -28.63
N VAL A 30 11.86 6.46 -27.96
CA VAL A 30 13.08 6.93 -28.61
C VAL A 30 13.96 5.80 -29.14
N VAL A 31 13.88 4.63 -28.50
CA VAL A 31 14.59 3.42 -28.91
C VAL A 31 13.73 2.22 -28.57
N ALA A 32 13.70 1.22 -29.45
CA ALA A 32 13.19 -0.10 -29.12
C ALA A 32 14.06 -1.19 -29.75
N PHE A 33 14.11 -2.38 -29.16
CA PHE A 33 14.76 -3.51 -29.80
C PHE A 33 14.04 -4.82 -29.51
N ASP A 34 13.99 -5.70 -30.50
CA ASP A 34 13.51 -7.08 -30.39
C ASP A 34 14.63 -8.05 -30.78
N HIS A 35 14.29 -9.31 -31.07
CA HIS A 35 15.26 -10.31 -31.53
C HIS A 35 15.80 -10.05 -32.96
N ARG A 36 15.19 -9.14 -33.73
CA ARG A 36 15.49 -8.90 -35.16
C ARG A 36 16.13 -7.54 -35.42
N HIS A 37 15.63 -6.50 -34.77
CA HIS A 37 15.86 -5.11 -35.12
C HIS A 37 16.16 -4.24 -33.89
N ILE A 38 16.79 -3.10 -34.17
CA ILE A 38 16.95 -1.96 -33.27
C ILE A 38 16.29 -0.77 -33.97
N PHE A 39 15.19 -0.28 -33.42
CA PHE A 39 14.49 0.93 -33.81
C PHE A 39 15.04 2.12 -33.02
N ILE A 40 15.34 3.23 -33.70
CA ILE A 40 15.78 4.48 -33.08
C ILE A 40 15.00 5.63 -33.71
N ASP A 41 14.38 6.45 -32.88
CA ASP A 41 13.72 7.69 -33.26
C ASP A 41 14.15 8.79 -32.26
N PRO A 42 15.14 9.64 -32.58
CA PRO A 42 15.73 10.55 -31.60
C PRO A 42 14.76 11.57 -31.00
N THR A 43 13.80 12.06 -31.79
CA THR A 43 12.81 13.07 -31.39
C THR A 43 11.43 12.73 -31.99
N PRO A 44 10.75 11.68 -31.48
CA PRO A 44 9.49 11.21 -32.06
C PRO A 44 8.39 12.26 -31.89
N ASP A 45 7.59 12.47 -32.95
CA ASP A 45 6.31 13.16 -32.83
C ASP A 45 5.32 12.21 -32.14
N VAL A 46 4.95 12.52 -30.90
CA VAL A 46 4.15 11.62 -30.06
C VAL A 46 2.81 11.26 -30.69
N ALA A 47 2.14 12.19 -31.38
CA ALA A 47 0.83 11.94 -31.96
C ALA A 47 0.92 11.07 -33.22
N LEU A 48 1.85 11.40 -34.12
CA LEU A 48 2.03 10.64 -35.36
C LEU A 48 2.56 9.24 -35.09
N THR A 49 3.56 9.12 -34.21
CA THR A 49 4.17 7.83 -33.86
C THR A 49 3.27 6.96 -32.99
N PHE A 50 2.36 7.54 -32.19
CA PHE A 50 1.33 6.77 -31.50
C PHE A 50 0.35 6.12 -32.50
N ALA A 51 -0.18 6.90 -33.46
CA ALA A 51 -1.07 6.36 -34.48
C ALA A 51 -0.40 5.25 -35.30
N GLU A 52 0.89 5.41 -35.61
CA GLU A 52 1.66 4.37 -36.34
C GLU A 52 1.90 3.11 -35.49
N ARG A 53 2.23 3.26 -34.21
CA ARG A 53 2.32 2.12 -33.28
C ARG A 53 0.99 1.37 -33.19
N GLN A 54 -0.14 2.08 -33.14
CA GLN A 54 -1.47 1.48 -33.12
C GLN A 54 -1.76 0.70 -34.41
N ARG A 55 -1.37 1.25 -35.57
CA ARG A 55 -1.46 0.54 -36.86
C ARG A 55 -0.64 -0.75 -36.82
N LEU A 56 0.62 -0.70 -36.36
CA LEU A 56 1.50 -1.87 -36.27
C LEU A 56 0.96 -2.95 -35.33
N PHE A 57 0.38 -2.55 -34.20
CA PHE A 57 -0.24 -3.48 -33.24
C PHE A 57 -1.48 -4.17 -33.82
N ALA A 58 -2.25 -3.49 -34.66
CA ALA A 58 -3.44 -4.05 -35.30
C ALA A 58 -3.14 -5.01 -36.48
N LEU A 59 -1.88 -5.09 -36.93
CA LEU A 59 -1.50 -6.02 -38.00
C LEU A 59 -1.48 -7.47 -37.49
N PRO A 60 -1.90 -8.45 -38.30
CA PRO A 60 -1.82 -9.87 -37.92
C PRO A 60 -0.39 -10.34 -37.59
N ARG A 61 0.61 -9.72 -38.21
CA ARG A 61 2.05 -9.86 -37.93
C ARG A 61 2.72 -8.53 -38.23
N SER A 62 3.63 -8.10 -37.37
CA SER A 62 4.42 -6.89 -37.57
C SER A 62 5.84 -7.03 -37.02
N SER A 63 6.66 -6.07 -37.39
CA SER A 63 8.04 -5.89 -36.95
C SER A 63 8.39 -4.41 -37.04
N TRP A 64 9.53 -4.01 -36.47
CA TRP A 64 10.03 -2.65 -36.64
C TRP A 64 10.31 -2.27 -38.10
N ASP A 65 10.55 -3.25 -39.00
CA ASP A 65 10.72 -2.98 -40.43
C ASP A 65 9.43 -2.57 -41.14
N ASP A 66 8.27 -2.88 -40.55
CA ASP A 66 6.95 -2.48 -41.06
C ASP A 66 6.57 -1.05 -40.66
N PHE A 67 7.35 -0.40 -39.78
CA PHE A 67 7.14 0.98 -39.34
C PHE A 67 7.37 1.95 -40.51
N ASP A 68 6.46 2.92 -40.69
CA ASP A 68 6.61 3.95 -41.72
C ASP A 68 7.83 4.83 -41.44
N LYS A 69 8.90 4.58 -42.19
CA LYS A 69 10.20 5.25 -42.05
C LYS A 69 10.11 6.76 -42.33
N SER A 70 9.06 7.24 -42.98
CA SER A 70 8.85 8.68 -43.20
C SER A 70 8.44 9.42 -41.92
N LEU A 71 7.97 8.71 -40.89
CA LEU A 71 7.58 9.26 -39.59
C LEU A 71 8.74 9.28 -38.58
N ILE A 72 9.85 8.60 -38.88
CA ILE A 72 11.03 8.57 -38.01
C ILE A 72 11.76 9.91 -38.12
N SER A 73 12.10 10.51 -36.98
CA SER A 73 12.79 11.80 -36.95
C SER A 73 14.21 11.75 -37.51
N GLU A 74 14.78 12.94 -37.77
CA GLU A 74 16.11 13.07 -38.35
C GLU A 74 17.18 12.31 -37.54
N GLY A 75 17.94 11.48 -38.23
CA GLY A 75 19.01 10.68 -37.63
C GLY A 75 18.53 9.38 -36.99
N GLY A 76 17.24 9.07 -37.04
CA GLY A 76 16.68 7.77 -36.65
C GLY A 76 16.72 6.72 -37.76
N GLY A 77 16.29 5.51 -37.44
CA GLY A 77 16.17 4.41 -38.39
C GLY A 77 15.87 3.07 -37.74
N VAL A 78 15.72 2.05 -38.58
CA VAL A 78 15.56 0.65 -38.20
C VAL A 78 16.78 -0.13 -38.68
N TYR A 79 17.46 -0.80 -37.75
CA TYR A 79 18.73 -1.48 -37.99
C TYR A 79 18.60 -2.97 -37.68
N SER A 80 19.17 -3.82 -38.54
CA SER A 80 19.19 -5.26 -38.29
C SER A 80 20.20 -5.64 -37.19
N ARG A 81 19.77 -6.50 -36.25
CA ARG A 81 20.67 -7.12 -35.25
C ARG A 81 21.70 -8.07 -35.85
N ALA A 82 21.52 -8.48 -37.11
CA ALA A 82 22.48 -9.30 -37.85
C ALA A 82 23.57 -8.47 -38.55
N ALA A 83 23.49 -7.14 -38.51
CA ALA A 83 24.51 -6.28 -39.09
C ALA A 83 25.86 -6.48 -38.38
N LYS A 84 26.97 -6.40 -39.13
CA LYS A 84 28.32 -6.45 -38.52
C LYS A 84 28.58 -5.23 -37.66
N SER A 85 27.99 -4.09 -38.03
CA SER A 85 28.22 -2.79 -37.44
C SER A 85 27.08 -1.84 -37.81
N ILE A 86 26.76 -0.90 -36.93
CA ILE A 86 25.72 0.12 -37.09
C ILE A 86 26.38 1.49 -36.89
N ARG A 87 26.32 2.34 -37.91
CA ARG A 87 26.76 3.74 -37.83
C ARG A 87 25.61 4.60 -37.31
N LEU A 88 25.88 5.41 -36.28
CA LEU A 88 24.90 6.21 -35.57
C LEU A 88 25.04 7.69 -35.93
N SER A 89 23.90 8.36 -36.09
CA SER A 89 23.85 9.80 -36.29
C SER A 89 24.22 10.55 -34.99
N PRO A 90 24.60 11.84 -35.06
CA PRO A 90 24.73 12.68 -33.88
C PRO A 90 23.47 12.70 -33.00
N GLN A 91 22.27 12.71 -33.61
CA GLN A 91 20.98 12.72 -32.92
C GLN A 91 20.73 11.41 -32.15
N ALA A 92 20.96 10.25 -32.78
CA ALA A 92 20.84 8.94 -32.14
C ALA A 92 21.83 8.77 -30.97
N ARG A 93 23.08 9.22 -31.16
CA ARG A 93 24.10 9.21 -30.10
C ARG A 93 23.70 10.07 -28.90
N ALA A 94 23.11 11.25 -29.15
CA ALA A 94 22.67 12.15 -28.09
C ALA A 94 21.56 11.52 -27.23
N VAL A 95 20.55 10.89 -27.85
CA VAL A 95 19.44 10.28 -27.09
C VAL A 95 19.85 9.02 -26.33
N ILE A 96 20.80 8.23 -26.87
CA ILE A 96 21.36 7.05 -26.18
C ILE A 96 22.40 7.47 -25.12
N GLY A 97 22.98 8.67 -25.25
CA GLY A 97 24.00 9.19 -24.34
C GLY A 97 25.35 8.50 -24.51
N ILE A 98 25.83 8.41 -25.75
CA ILE A 98 27.14 7.83 -26.13
C ILE A 98 27.91 8.72 -27.12
N GLU A 99 29.22 8.52 -27.20
CA GLU A 99 30.08 9.24 -28.16
C GLU A 99 30.46 8.41 -29.40
N ALA A 100 30.42 7.08 -29.31
CA ALA A 100 30.84 6.18 -30.39
C ALA A 100 29.98 6.35 -31.65
N GLU A 101 30.61 6.60 -32.80
CA GLU A 101 29.94 6.77 -34.10
C GLU A 101 29.49 5.46 -34.72
N GLU A 102 30.08 4.35 -34.30
CA GLU A 102 29.88 3.05 -34.90
C GLU A 102 30.02 1.95 -33.83
N LEU A 103 29.03 1.07 -33.74
CA LEU A 103 28.97 -0.01 -32.76
C LEU A 103 28.47 -1.31 -33.40
N THR A 104 28.92 -2.45 -32.87
CA THR A 104 28.24 -3.72 -33.16
C THR A 104 26.84 -3.71 -32.54
N PRO A 105 25.87 -4.48 -33.06
CA PRO A 105 24.52 -4.53 -32.47
C PRO A 105 24.53 -4.89 -30.98
N VAL A 106 25.40 -5.81 -30.56
CA VAL A 106 25.54 -6.21 -29.14
C VAL A 106 26.03 -5.04 -28.27
N ALA A 107 27.06 -4.32 -28.72
CA ALA A 107 27.58 -3.16 -27.99
C ALA A 107 26.53 -2.02 -27.95
N LEU A 108 25.72 -1.88 -29.01
CA LEU A 108 24.62 -0.93 -29.05
C LEU A 108 23.50 -1.29 -28.06
N LEU A 109 23.11 -2.57 -27.95
CA LEU A 109 22.13 -3.00 -26.93
C LEU A 109 22.61 -2.70 -25.50
N HIS A 110 23.89 -2.95 -25.23
CA HIS A 110 24.50 -2.63 -23.93
C HIS A 110 24.43 -1.12 -23.62
N ALA A 111 24.68 -0.27 -24.62
CA ALA A 111 24.55 1.18 -24.49
C ALA A 111 23.09 1.64 -24.32
N ILE A 112 22.15 1.02 -25.04
CA ILE A 112 20.72 1.34 -24.98
C ILE A 112 20.15 1.07 -23.59
N LEU A 113 20.53 -0.04 -22.94
CA LEU A 113 20.13 -0.33 -21.56
C LEU A 113 20.63 0.72 -20.56
N GLN A 114 21.68 1.46 -20.91
CA GLN A 114 22.23 2.57 -20.12
C GLN A 114 21.73 3.94 -20.59
N ALA A 115 20.76 4.03 -21.51
CA ALA A 115 20.32 5.32 -22.03
C ALA A 115 19.71 6.21 -20.91
N PRO A 116 19.96 7.54 -20.92
CA PRO A 116 19.46 8.46 -19.92
C PRO A 116 18.01 8.88 -20.20
N VAL A 117 17.11 7.90 -20.21
CA VAL A 117 15.67 8.09 -20.51
C VAL A 117 14.81 8.14 -19.24
N ASP A 118 13.55 8.50 -19.35
CA ASP A 118 12.64 8.48 -18.19
C ASP A 118 12.27 7.03 -17.81
N LEU A 119 11.98 6.19 -18.80
CA LEU A 119 11.48 4.82 -18.59
C LEU A 119 12.20 3.80 -19.48
N ILE A 120 12.58 2.66 -18.90
CA ILE A 120 12.82 1.42 -19.64
C ILE A 120 11.60 0.52 -19.44
N TYR A 121 10.97 0.09 -20.54
CA TYR A 121 9.87 -0.86 -20.50
C TYR A 121 10.31 -2.21 -21.06
N ASN A 122 10.34 -3.22 -20.22
CA ASN A 122 10.65 -4.59 -20.64
C ASN A 122 9.36 -5.34 -21.01
N GLY A 123 9.08 -5.50 -22.30
CA GLY A 123 8.04 -6.40 -22.82
C GLY A 123 8.60 -7.67 -23.47
N GLY A 124 9.91 -7.92 -23.30
CA GLY A 124 10.62 -9.01 -23.94
C GLY A 124 10.93 -10.18 -23.00
N ILE A 125 11.67 -11.15 -23.53
CA ILE A 125 12.16 -12.32 -22.78
C ILE A 125 13.66 -12.17 -22.58
N GLY A 126 14.14 -12.45 -21.37
CA GLY A 126 15.57 -12.48 -21.03
C GLY A 126 15.92 -11.61 -19.82
N THR A 127 17.12 -11.84 -19.28
CA THR A 127 17.62 -11.12 -18.11
C THR A 127 18.65 -10.06 -18.53
N TYR A 128 18.21 -8.81 -18.56
CA TYR A 128 18.96 -7.64 -19.05
C TYR A 128 19.79 -6.95 -17.98
N VAL A 129 19.43 -7.11 -16.71
CA VAL A 129 20.07 -6.41 -15.59
C VAL A 129 20.44 -7.39 -14.47
N LYS A 130 21.67 -7.28 -13.96
CA LYS A 130 22.13 -7.97 -12.74
C LYS A 130 22.74 -7.00 -11.73
N ALA A 131 23.09 -7.44 -10.54
CA ALA A 131 23.94 -6.65 -9.65
C ALA A 131 25.43 -6.71 -10.07
N THR A 132 26.20 -5.70 -9.68
CA THR A 132 27.65 -5.63 -9.92
C THR A 132 28.38 -6.82 -9.31
N TYR A 133 27.90 -7.33 -8.17
CA TYR A 133 28.48 -8.46 -7.44
C TYR A 133 27.94 -9.84 -7.87
N GLU A 134 27.10 -9.89 -8.90
CA GLU A 134 26.71 -11.14 -9.56
C GLU A 134 27.56 -11.40 -10.81
N SER A 135 27.93 -12.66 -11.04
CA SER A 135 28.46 -13.11 -12.32
C SER A 135 27.34 -13.27 -13.34
N HIS A 136 27.67 -13.20 -14.63
CA HIS A 136 26.70 -13.48 -15.70
C HIS A 136 26.11 -14.90 -15.59
N ALA A 137 26.89 -15.88 -15.16
CA ALA A 137 26.43 -17.25 -14.97
C ALA A 137 25.35 -17.36 -13.87
N GLN A 138 25.41 -16.53 -12.82
CA GLN A 138 24.40 -16.50 -11.75
C GLN A 138 23.07 -15.92 -12.21
N ALA A 139 23.07 -15.03 -13.22
CA ALA A 139 21.84 -14.45 -13.76
C ALA A 139 20.98 -15.47 -14.55
N GLY A 140 21.52 -16.64 -14.89
CA GLY A 140 20.75 -17.76 -15.44
C GLY A 140 20.36 -17.66 -16.92
N ASP A 141 20.70 -16.57 -17.61
CA ASP A 141 20.37 -16.35 -19.03
C ASP A 141 21.63 -16.09 -19.88
N LYS A 142 22.14 -17.10 -20.58
CA LYS A 142 23.34 -16.95 -21.41
C LYS A 142 23.13 -16.05 -22.64
N ALA A 143 21.90 -15.91 -23.13
CA ALA A 143 21.64 -15.15 -24.35
C ALA A 143 21.87 -13.64 -24.14
N GLY A 144 21.65 -13.17 -22.90
CA GLY A 144 21.88 -11.77 -22.49
C GLY A 144 23.31 -11.43 -22.08
N ASP A 145 24.20 -12.42 -21.87
CA ASP A 145 25.51 -12.19 -21.24
C ASP A 145 26.34 -11.08 -21.90
N ALA A 146 26.32 -11.02 -23.23
CA ALA A 146 27.17 -10.12 -23.99
C ALA A 146 26.72 -8.64 -23.96
N PHE A 147 25.48 -8.36 -23.55
CA PHE A 147 24.95 -6.99 -23.48
C PHE A 147 24.32 -6.61 -22.14
N ARG A 148 24.14 -7.57 -21.22
CA ARG A 148 23.62 -7.34 -19.86
C ARG A 148 24.40 -6.24 -19.15
N VAL A 149 23.69 -5.42 -18.39
CA VAL A 149 24.23 -4.31 -17.59
C VAL A 149 24.06 -4.59 -16.10
N ASN A 150 24.73 -3.80 -15.28
CA ASN A 150 24.51 -3.78 -13.83
C ASN A 150 23.39 -2.79 -13.47
N GLY A 151 22.66 -3.05 -12.39
CA GLY A 151 21.62 -2.13 -11.88
C GLY A 151 22.20 -0.75 -11.53
N SER A 152 23.46 -0.72 -11.08
CA SER A 152 24.21 0.51 -10.83
C SER A 152 24.56 1.32 -12.10
N GLU A 153 24.50 0.71 -13.29
CA GLU A 153 24.81 1.35 -14.58
C GLU A 153 23.58 1.97 -15.24
N LEU A 154 22.37 1.57 -14.83
CA LEU A 154 21.13 2.15 -15.34
C LEU A 154 21.07 3.65 -15.07
N ARG A 155 20.68 4.41 -16.11
CA ARG A 155 20.48 5.87 -16.04
C ARG A 155 19.03 6.28 -16.22
N CYS A 156 18.12 5.31 -16.39
CA CYS A 156 16.70 5.61 -16.43
C CYS A 156 16.15 5.97 -15.04
N LYS A 157 15.01 6.65 -14.98
CA LYS A 157 14.33 6.94 -13.71
C LYS A 157 13.48 5.76 -13.25
N VAL A 158 12.78 5.13 -14.19
CA VAL A 158 11.87 4.01 -13.94
C VAL A 158 12.26 2.83 -14.83
N LEU A 159 12.17 1.61 -14.30
CA LEU A 159 12.20 0.37 -15.07
C LEU A 159 10.93 -0.43 -14.75
N VAL A 160 10.17 -0.78 -15.78
CA VAL A 160 8.95 -1.59 -15.68
C VAL A 160 9.19 -2.96 -16.29
N GLU A 161 8.88 -4.01 -15.54
CA GLU A 161 8.98 -5.41 -15.98
C GLU A 161 7.62 -5.97 -16.40
N GLY A 162 7.18 -5.63 -17.62
CA GLY A 162 6.02 -6.29 -18.22
C GLY A 162 6.29 -7.78 -18.50
N GLY A 163 7.49 -8.11 -18.98
CA GLY A 163 7.98 -9.48 -19.13
C GLY A 163 8.61 -10.04 -17.85
N ASN A 164 8.63 -11.36 -17.72
CA ASN A 164 9.21 -12.04 -16.56
C ASN A 164 10.74 -11.97 -16.56
N LEU A 165 11.31 -11.78 -15.36
CA LEU A 165 12.74 -11.87 -15.05
C LEU A 165 13.63 -10.97 -15.92
N GLY A 166 13.16 -9.77 -16.25
CA GLY A 166 13.94 -8.75 -16.95
C GLY A 166 15.21 -8.35 -16.18
N CYS A 167 15.12 -8.39 -14.86
CA CYS A 167 16.19 -8.15 -13.92
C CYS A 167 16.33 -9.34 -12.96
N THR A 168 17.56 -9.66 -12.56
CA THR A 168 17.76 -10.46 -11.34
C THR A 168 17.25 -9.69 -10.11
N GLN A 169 16.89 -10.38 -9.04
CA GLN A 169 16.43 -9.72 -7.81
C GLN A 169 17.48 -8.75 -7.25
N LEU A 170 18.76 -9.16 -7.21
CA LEU A 170 19.84 -8.31 -6.72
C LEU A 170 20.09 -7.10 -7.65
N GLY A 171 19.92 -7.26 -8.97
CA GLY A 171 19.97 -6.15 -9.92
C GLY A 171 18.87 -5.10 -9.68
N ARG A 172 17.65 -5.53 -9.36
CA ARG A 172 16.55 -4.62 -8.97
C ARG A 172 16.91 -3.84 -7.71
N VAL A 173 17.43 -4.53 -6.69
CA VAL A 173 17.84 -3.91 -5.43
C VAL A 173 18.96 -2.90 -5.64
N GLU A 174 19.97 -3.22 -6.46
CA GLU A 174 21.07 -2.31 -6.76
C GLU A 174 20.58 -1.03 -7.49
N PHE A 175 19.68 -1.17 -8.46
CA PHE A 175 19.08 -0.02 -9.15
C PHE A 175 18.24 0.83 -8.19
N ALA A 176 17.41 0.20 -7.36
CA ALA A 176 16.59 0.89 -6.37
C ALA A 176 17.43 1.63 -5.31
N GLN A 177 18.54 1.05 -4.85
CA GLN A 177 19.47 1.70 -3.91
C GLN A 177 20.16 2.93 -4.51
N LYS A 178 20.33 2.99 -5.83
CA LYS A 178 20.84 4.17 -6.56
C LYS A 178 19.77 5.28 -6.70
N GLY A 179 18.50 4.98 -6.39
CA GLY A 179 17.37 5.90 -6.52
C GLY A 179 16.50 5.66 -7.75
N GLY A 180 16.71 4.56 -8.47
CA GLY A 180 15.80 4.11 -9.53
C GLY A 180 14.47 3.60 -8.97
N LEU A 181 13.40 3.73 -9.74
CA LEU A 181 12.07 3.21 -9.39
C LEU A 181 11.82 1.91 -10.16
N ILE A 182 11.60 0.83 -9.41
CA ILE A 182 11.43 -0.51 -9.95
C ILE A 182 10.73 -1.38 -8.88
N TYR A 183 9.82 -2.25 -9.30
CA TYR A 183 9.27 -3.31 -8.47
C TYR A 183 9.88 -4.67 -8.86
N THR A 184 9.27 -5.78 -8.48
CA THR A 184 9.53 -7.06 -9.14
C THR A 184 8.54 -7.22 -10.29
N ASP A 185 8.91 -7.95 -11.33
CA ASP A 185 7.99 -8.50 -12.33
C ASP A 185 6.68 -9.03 -11.73
N ALA A 186 6.73 -9.78 -10.62
CA ALA A 186 5.55 -10.29 -9.92
C ALA A 186 4.59 -9.22 -9.36
N ILE A 187 4.97 -7.94 -9.39
CA ILE A 187 4.11 -6.79 -9.09
C ILE A 187 3.71 -6.08 -10.38
N ASP A 188 4.66 -5.86 -11.29
CA ASP A 188 4.43 -5.13 -12.55
C ASP A 188 3.52 -5.89 -13.53
N ASN A 189 3.51 -7.23 -13.49
CA ASN A 189 2.76 -8.07 -14.42
C ASN A 189 1.75 -9.02 -13.75
N SER A 190 1.44 -8.82 -12.46
CA SER A 190 0.53 -9.70 -11.70
C SER A 190 -0.90 -9.76 -12.24
N ALA A 191 -1.35 -8.76 -13.00
CA ALA A 191 -2.69 -8.71 -13.58
C ALA A 191 -3.04 -9.96 -14.41
N GLY A 192 -2.07 -10.59 -15.09
CA GLY A 192 -2.32 -11.80 -15.87
C GLY A 192 -2.71 -13.01 -15.00
N VAL A 193 -2.07 -13.16 -13.84
CA VAL A 193 -2.37 -14.24 -12.88
C VAL A 193 -3.71 -13.96 -12.19
N ASP A 194 -3.95 -12.71 -11.81
CA ASP A 194 -5.19 -12.27 -11.17
C ASP A 194 -6.42 -12.44 -12.09
N CYS A 195 -6.32 -12.02 -13.35
CA CYS A 195 -7.32 -12.31 -14.39
C CYS A 195 -7.65 -13.81 -14.48
N SER A 196 -6.62 -14.67 -14.40
CA SER A 196 -6.78 -16.11 -14.49
C SER A 196 -7.52 -16.69 -13.27
N ASP A 197 -7.27 -16.16 -12.06
CA ASP A 197 -7.98 -16.56 -10.84
C ASP A 197 -9.48 -16.21 -10.93
N HIS A 198 -9.80 -14.99 -11.34
CA HIS A 198 -11.18 -14.58 -11.62
C HIS A 198 -11.84 -15.47 -12.66
N GLU A 199 -11.18 -15.72 -13.79
CA GLU A 199 -11.73 -16.53 -14.87
C GLU A 199 -12.01 -17.97 -14.39
N VAL A 200 -11.06 -18.62 -13.69
CA VAL A 200 -11.22 -19.99 -13.20
C VAL A 200 -12.37 -20.07 -12.19
N ASN A 201 -12.44 -19.15 -11.23
CA ASN A 201 -13.51 -19.15 -10.23
C ASN A 201 -14.89 -18.89 -10.87
N ILE A 202 -14.99 -18.03 -11.88
CA ILE A 202 -16.24 -17.82 -12.64
C ILE A 202 -16.63 -19.09 -13.42
N LYS A 203 -15.67 -19.77 -14.05
CA LYS A 203 -15.92 -21.02 -14.79
C LYS A 203 -16.44 -22.11 -13.87
N ILE A 204 -15.80 -22.32 -12.71
CA ILE A 204 -16.25 -23.29 -11.69
C ILE A 204 -17.69 -23.02 -11.26
N LEU A 205 -18.03 -21.75 -11.03
CA LEU A 205 -19.40 -21.35 -10.69
C LEU A 205 -20.39 -21.68 -11.81
N LEU A 206 -20.12 -21.22 -13.04
CA LEU A 206 -21.06 -21.31 -14.16
C LEU A 206 -21.22 -22.74 -14.68
N ASP A 207 -20.17 -23.57 -14.62
CA ASP A 207 -20.25 -24.96 -15.07
C ASP A 207 -21.25 -25.75 -14.21
N ARG A 208 -21.34 -25.46 -12.91
CA ARG A 208 -22.36 -26.06 -12.02
C ARG A 208 -23.78 -25.57 -12.32
N VAL A 209 -23.94 -24.33 -12.76
CA VAL A 209 -25.24 -23.79 -13.20
C VAL A 209 -25.68 -24.46 -14.50
N VAL A 210 -24.74 -24.72 -15.40
CA VAL A 210 -24.99 -25.50 -16.63
C VAL A 210 -25.35 -26.94 -16.30
N GLU A 211 -24.63 -27.60 -15.40
CA GLU A 211 -24.93 -28.95 -14.93
C GLU A 211 -26.32 -29.07 -14.28
N ALA A 212 -26.76 -28.03 -13.57
CA ALA A 212 -28.10 -27.94 -12.98
C ALA A 212 -29.22 -27.74 -14.04
N GLY A 213 -28.86 -27.39 -15.28
CA GLY A 213 -29.80 -27.16 -16.39
C GLY A 213 -30.31 -25.73 -16.50
N ASP A 214 -29.84 -24.81 -15.65
CA ASP A 214 -30.29 -23.41 -15.61
C ASP A 214 -29.63 -22.52 -16.68
N LEU A 215 -28.52 -22.98 -17.28
CA LEU A 215 -27.83 -22.33 -18.40
C LEU A 215 -27.42 -23.34 -19.47
N THR A 216 -27.46 -22.93 -20.74
CA THR A 216 -26.78 -23.64 -21.82
C THR A 216 -25.32 -23.20 -21.94
N LEU A 217 -24.46 -24.04 -22.53
CA LEU A 217 -23.06 -23.71 -22.79
C LEU A 217 -22.89 -22.41 -23.61
N LYS A 218 -23.79 -22.17 -24.58
CA LYS A 218 -23.77 -20.94 -25.37
C LYS A 218 -24.04 -19.71 -24.49
N GLN A 219 -25.10 -19.74 -23.69
CA GLN A 219 -25.44 -18.64 -22.78
C GLN A 219 -24.32 -18.39 -21.75
N ARG A 220 -23.67 -19.46 -21.27
CA ARG A 220 -22.52 -19.39 -20.36
C ARG A 220 -21.33 -18.65 -20.99
N ASN A 221 -21.01 -18.94 -22.25
CA ASN A 221 -19.91 -18.26 -22.95
C ASN A 221 -20.23 -16.80 -23.26
N ASP A 222 -21.48 -16.52 -23.69
CA ASP A 222 -21.94 -15.15 -23.92
C ASP A 222 -21.89 -14.33 -22.61
N LEU A 223 -22.30 -14.94 -21.48
CA LEU A 223 -22.22 -14.32 -20.16
C LEU A 223 -20.77 -14.06 -19.74
N LEU A 224 -19.87 -15.05 -19.89
CA LEU A 224 -18.44 -14.89 -19.56
C LEU A 224 -17.82 -13.72 -20.34
N ALA A 225 -18.05 -13.64 -21.64
CA ALA A 225 -17.55 -12.56 -22.48
C ALA A 225 -18.10 -11.19 -22.06
N SER A 226 -19.37 -11.12 -21.64
CA SER A 226 -20.01 -9.87 -21.20
C SER A 226 -19.40 -9.25 -19.93
N MET A 227 -18.63 -10.00 -19.14
CA MET A 227 -18.04 -9.54 -17.88
C MET A 227 -16.58 -9.09 -18.01
N THR A 228 -16.01 -9.11 -19.22
CA THR A 228 -14.59 -8.80 -19.47
C THR A 228 -14.16 -7.47 -18.85
N ASP A 229 -14.92 -6.41 -19.08
CA ASP A 229 -14.57 -5.08 -18.57
C ASP A 229 -14.63 -5.04 -17.04
N GLU A 230 -15.65 -5.63 -16.42
CA GLU A 230 -15.80 -5.63 -14.96
C GLU A 230 -14.68 -6.45 -14.28
N VAL A 231 -14.31 -7.61 -14.83
CA VAL A 231 -13.14 -8.38 -14.35
C VAL A 231 -11.87 -7.56 -14.48
N GLY A 232 -11.69 -6.84 -15.61
CA GLY A 232 -10.57 -5.93 -15.79
C GLY A 232 -10.49 -4.86 -14.69
N HIS A 233 -11.61 -4.26 -14.30
CA HIS A 233 -11.63 -3.28 -13.21
C HIS A 233 -11.29 -3.89 -11.84
N LEU A 234 -11.80 -5.10 -11.54
CA LEU A 234 -11.49 -5.79 -10.28
C LEU A 234 -10.00 -6.09 -10.15
N VAL A 235 -9.40 -6.61 -11.22
CA VAL A 235 -7.97 -6.92 -11.31
C VAL A 235 -7.13 -5.65 -11.17
N LEU A 236 -7.45 -4.59 -11.92
CA LEU A 236 -6.71 -3.34 -11.85
C LEU A 236 -6.77 -2.70 -10.45
N ALA A 237 -7.91 -2.80 -9.76
CA ALA A 237 -8.05 -2.30 -8.40
C ALA A 237 -7.14 -3.05 -7.41
N ASP A 238 -7.06 -4.39 -7.49
CA ASP A 238 -6.17 -5.16 -6.59
C ASP A 238 -4.69 -4.82 -6.84
N ASN A 239 -4.29 -4.73 -8.11
CA ASN A 239 -2.93 -4.39 -8.51
C ASN A 239 -2.54 -2.95 -8.12
N TYR A 240 -3.46 -2.00 -8.24
CA TYR A 240 -3.24 -0.62 -7.80
C TYR A 240 -2.96 -0.56 -6.29
N TYR A 241 -3.77 -1.19 -5.45
CA TYR A 241 -3.55 -1.13 -4.00
C TYR A 241 -2.32 -1.92 -3.53
N GLN A 242 -1.91 -2.96 -4.27
CA GLN A 242 -0.67 -3.68 -3.98
C GLN A 242 0.56 -2.77 -4.14
N THR A 243 0.63 -1.98 -5.22
CA THR A 243 1.73 -1.01 -5.41
C THR A 243 1.67 0.12 -4.38
N GLN A 244 0.47 0.63 -4.07
CA GLN A 244 0.27 1.64 -3.02
C GLN A 244 0.82 1.18 -1.66
N ALA A 245 0.64 -0.10 -1.28
CA ALA A 245 1.19 -0.66 -0.04
C ALA A 245 2.72 -0.59 0.02
N LEU A 246 3.39 -0.81 -1.12
CA LEU A 246 4.85 -0.72 -1.26
C LEU A 246 5.33 0.73 -1.18
N ASP A 247 4.61 1.66 -1.82
CA ASP A 247 4.92 3.09 -1.78
C ASP A 247 4.79 3.66 -0.37
N ILE A 248 3.75 3.29 0.39
CA ILE A 248 3.60 3.68 1.80
C ILE A 248 4.80 3.19 2.63
N ALA A 249 5.25 1.96 2.41
CA ALA A 249 6.42 1.41 3.10
C ALA A 249 7.71 2.15 2.72
N CYS A 250 7.90 2.48 1.44
CA CYS A 250 9.07 3.21 0.93
C CYS A 250 9.07 4.69 1.33
N HIS A 251 7.90 5.29 1.59
CA HIS A 251 7.76 6.66 2.10
C HIS A 251 8.20 6.79 3.56
N ARG A 252 8.04 5.72 4.37
CA ARG A 252 8.45 5.69 5.78
C ARG A 252 9.34 4.48 6.09
N PRO A 253 10.50 4.35 5.42
CA PRO A 253 11.28 3.11 5.41
C PRO A 253 11.80 2.75 6.81
N LEU A 254 12.22 3.74 7.59
CA LEU A 254 12.70 3.52 8.96
C LEU A 254 11.60 3.16 9.95
N TYR A 255 10.38 3.65 9.73
CA TYR A 255 9.25 3.35 10.61
C TYR A 255 8.85 1.88 10.50
N VAL A 256 8.92 1.31 9.29
CA VAL A 256 8.48 -0.07 9.02
C VAL A 256 9.61 -1.12 9.15
N LEU A 257 10.88 -0.71 9.03
CA LEU A 257 12.03 -1.63 8.95
C LEU A 257 12.10 -2.66 10.09
N ASP A 258 11.87 -2.22 11.32
CA ASP A 258 11.90 -3.10 12.50
C ASP A 258 10.75 -4.13 12.48
N GLY A 259 9.56 -3.73 12.00
CA GLY A 259 8.45 -4.65 11.75
C GLY A 259 8.76 -5.64 10.63
N GLN A 260 9.38 -5.17 9.54
CA GLN A 260 9.80 -6.01 8.41
C GLN A 260 10.87 -7.03 8.83
N GLN A 261 11.84 -6.62 9.65
CA GLN A 261 12.86 -7.50 10.22
C GLN A 261 12.23 -8.63 11.02
N ARG A 262 11.32 -8.30 11.93
CA ARG A 262 10.60 -9.31 12.73
C ARG A 262 9.77 -10.26 11.89
N LEU A 263 9.06 -9.73 10.90
CA LEU A 263 8.26 -10.55 10.00
C LEU A 263 9.14 -11.56 9.26
N MET A 264 10.30 -11.13 8.73
CA MET A 264 11.28 -12.03 8.11
C MET A 264 11.79 -13.10 9.08
N GLN A 265 12.12 -12.73 10.32
CA GLN A 265 12.57 -13.67 11.35
C GLN A 265 11.47 -14.68 11.71
N TRP A 266 10.23 -14.23 11.88
CA TRP A 266 9.09 -15.07 12.20
C TRP A 266 8.77 -16.05 11.06
N LEU A 267 8.69 -15.56 9.81
CA LEU A 267 8.46 -16.41 8.63
C LEU A 267 9.57 -17.46 8.47
N ALA A 268 10.83 -17.07 8.67
CA ALA A 268 11.96 -18.00 8.61
C ALA A 268 11.92 -19.04 9.73
N GLY A 269 11.61 -18.62 10.96
CA GLY A 269 11.44 -19.53 12.11
C GLY A 269 10.29 -20.51 11.93
N ALA A 270 9.23 -20.11 11.21
CA ALA A 270 8.11 -20.97 10.84
C ALA A 270 8.40 -21.85 9.60
N GLY A 271 9.59 -21.76 8.98
CA GLY A 271 9.95 -22.51 7.78
C GLY A 271 9.24 -22.04 6.51
N ARG A 272 8.61 -20.87 6.52
CA ARG A 272 7.84 -20.31 5.40
C ARG A 272 8.66 -19.42 4.48
N LEU A 273 9.81 -18.92 4.96
CA LEU A 273 10.70 -18.03 4.20
C LEU A 273 12.15 -18.49 4.33
N ASN A 274 12.86 -18.52 3.20
CA ASN A 274 14.31 -18.60 3.19
C ASN A 274 14.92 -17.30 2.64
N ARG A 275 15.40 -16.44 3.54
CA ARG A 275 15.94 -15.12 3.19
C ARG A 275 17.06 -15.17 2.16
N ALA A 276 17.90 -16.20 2.19
CA ALA A 276 19.03 -16.32 1.27
C ALA A 276 18.59 -16.68 -0.15
N ILE A 277 17.54 -17.50 -0.30
CA ILE A 277 16.96 -17.86 -1.60
C ILE A 277 16.23 -16.65 -2.19
N GLU A 278 15.52 -15.90 -1.35
CA GLU A 278 14.75 -14.73 -1.74
C GLU A 278 15.56 -13.42 -1.83
N PHE A 279 16.87 -13.50 -1.61
CA PHE A 279 17.79 -12.37 -1.64
C PHE A 279 17.41 -11.22 -0.68
N LEU A 280 16.77 -11.56 0.44
CA LEU A 280 16.42 -10.60 1.50
C LEU A 280 17.62 -10.37 2.44
N PRO A 281 17.81 -9.15 2.98
CA PRO A 281 18.98 -8.81 3.78
C PRO A 281 19.03 -9.63 5.06
N SER A 282 20.24 -9.87 5.60
CA SER A 282 20.48 -10.47 6.92
C SER A 282 20.21 -9.48 8.06
N ASP A 283 20.25 -9.93 9.31
CA ASP A 283 20.06 -9.04 10.47
C ASP A 283 21.22 -8.03 10.62
N GLU A 284 22.43 -8.44 10.24
CA GLU A 284 23.61 -7.57 10.19
C GLU A 284 23.46 -6.49 9.11
N GLU A 285 22.96 -6.86 7.92
CA GLU A 285 22.70 -5.91 6.84
C GLU A 285 21.59 -4.92 7.21
N ILE A 286 20.51 -5.39 7.87
CA ILE A 286 19.45 -4.51 8.39
C ILE A 286 20.02 -3.52 9.42
N ALA A 287 20.90 -3.97 10.31
CA ALA A 287 21.54 -3.09 11.30
C ALA A 287 22.41 -2.02 10.61
N LEU A 288 23.17 -2.41 9.57
CA LEU A 288 23.96 -1.49 8.76
C LEU A 288 23.07 -0.45 8.07
N ARG A 289 21.97 -0.87 7.43
CA ARG A 289 21.02 0.03 6.77
C ARG A 289 20.37 1.00 7.75
N ARG A 290 19.98 0.53 8.94
CA ARG A 290 19.44 1.38 10.01
C ARG A 290 20.42 2.51 10.38
N SER A 291 21.71 2.19 10.53
CA SER A 291 22.75 3.20 10.83
C SER A 291 22.90 4.25 9.72
N LYS A 292 22.61 3.87 8.47
CA LYS A 292 22.61 4.73 7.29
C LYS A 292 21.26 5.41 7.01
N LYS A 293 20.26 5.24 7.88
CA LYS A 293 18.88 5.73 7.71
C LYS A 293 18.19 5.19 6.45
N GLN A 294 18.47 3.93 6.10
CA GLN A 294 17.89 3.22 4.96
C GLN A 294 16.97 2.09 5.43
N GLY A 295 15.95 1.74 4.61
CA GLY A 295 15.07 0.59 4.83
C GLY A 295 15.23 -0.50 3.77
N LEU A 296 14.19 -1.30 3.59
CA LEU A 296 14.07 -2.18 2.41
C LEU A 296 13.75 -1.34 1.17
N THR A 297 14.24 -1.79 0.02
CA THR A 297 13.86 -1.25 -1.30
C THR A 297 12.49 -1.81 -1.72
N ALA A 298 11.83 -1.18 -2.70
CA ALA A 298 10.54 -1.65 -3.19
C ALA A 298 10.57 -3.12 -3.69
N PRO A 299 11.61 -3.60 -4.41
CA PRO A 299 11.72 -5.02 -4.79
C PRO A 299 11.86 -5.98 -3.59
N GLU A 300 12.56 -5.58 -2.53
CA GLU A 300 12.64 -6.38 -1.28
C GLU A 300 11.30 -6.37 -0.54
N GLY A 301 10.62 -5.21 -0.54
CA GLY A 301 9.28 -5.05 0.02
C GLY A 301 8.24 -5.89 -0.71
N ALA A 302 8.31 -6.00 -2.04
CA ALA A 302 7.43 -6.81 -2.88
C ALA A 302 7.49 -8.30 -2.50
N VAL A 303 8.70 -8.85 -2.38
CA VAL A 303 8.92 -10.22 -1.92
C VAL A 303 8.31 -10.42 -0.53
N LEU A 304 8.64 -9.54 0.42
CA LEU A 304 8.13 -9.68 1.80
C LEU A 304 6.60 -9.54 1.88
N LEU A 305 5.99 -8.67 1.06
CA LEU A 305 4.55 -8.50 0.96
C LEU A 305 3.87 -9.77 0.45
N ALA A 306 4.43 -10.43 -0.57
CA ALA A 306 3.91 -11.69 -1.08
C ALA A 306 3.92 -12.79 0.00
N TYR A 307 5.04 -12.96 0.71
CA TYR A 307 5.12 -13.91 1.83
C TYR A 307 4.17 -13.57 2.98
N ALA A 308 3.95 -12.28 3.25
CA ALA A 308 2.96 -11.85 4.24
C ALA A 308 1.53 -12.25 3.83
N LYS A 309 1.16 -12.02 2.55
CA LYS A 309 -0.14 -12.41 2.02
C LYS A 309 -0.34 -13.92 2.06
N MET A 310 0.62 -14.70 1.55
CA MET A 310 0.58 -16.17 1.66
C MET A 310 0.46 -16.61 3.13
N SER A 311 1.15 -15.90 4.03
CA SER A 311 1.08 -16.17 5.45
C SER A 311 -0.32 -16.07 6.01
N VAL A 312 -0.93 -14.91 5.79
CA VAL A 312 -2.27 -14.57 6.29
C VAL A 312 -3.31 -15.44 5.62
N PHE A 313 -3.20 -15.68 4.31
CA PHE A 313 -4.11 -16.54 3.56
C PHE A 313 -4.23 -17.94 4.19
N ASP A 314 -3.10 -18.63 4.39
CA ASP A 314 -3.14 -20.00 4.96
C ASP A 314 -3.75 -20.00 6.37
N ASP A 315 -3.41 -19.00 7.20
CA ASP A 315 -3.93 -18.87 8.55
C ASP A 315 -5.45 -18.61 8.54
N LEU A 316 -5.96 -17.84 7.58
CA LEU A 316 -7.39 -17.56 7.42
C LEU A 316 -8.15 -18.76 6.89
N VAL A 317 -7.64 -19.45 5.86
CA VAL A 317 -8.24 -20.67 5.31
C VAL A 317 -8.31 -21.77 6.37
N ALA A 318 -7.35 -21.85 7.28
CA ALA A 318 -7.37 -22.81 8.39
C ALA A 318 -8.31 -22.42 9.55
N SER A 319 -8.83 -21.19 9.56
CA SER A 319 -9.66 -20.66 10.64
C SER A 319 -11.17 -20.82 10.39
N ASN A 320 -12.00 -20.42 11.35
CA ASN A 320 -13.45 -20.30 11.19
C ASN A 320 -13.91 -18.97 10.55
N LEU A 321 -12.98 -18.06 10.22
CA LEU A 321 -13.32 -16.74 9.69
C LEU A 321 -14.07 -16.82 8.35
N PRO A 322 -13.69 -17.67 7.38
CA PRO A 322 -14.42 -17.75 6.11
C PRO A 322 -15.85 -18.31 6.22
N ASP A 323 -16.19 -18.93 7.35
CA ASP A 323 -17.53 -19.48 7.62
C ASP A 323 -18.46 -18.47 8.31
N ASP A 324 -17.91 -17.38 8.86
CA ASP A 324 -18.66 -16.36 9.56
C ASP A 324 -19.59 -15.62 8.56
N PRO A 325 -20.91 -15.56 8.81
CA PRO A 325 -21.88 -14.94 7.91
C PRO A 325 -21.54 -13.49 7.54
N TYR A 326 -20.86 -12.75 8.41
CA TYR A 326 -20.45 -11.38 8.14
C TYR A 326 -19.53 -11.30 6.90
N PHE A 327 -18.60 -12.24 6.77
CA PHE A 327 -17.64 -12.26 5.65
C PHE A 327 -18.21 -12.89 4.37
N SER A 328 -19.47 -13.35 4.36
CA SER A 328 -20.13 -13.78 3.12
C SER A 328 -20.28 -12.66 2.09
N GLY A 329 -20.26 -11.39 2.53
CA GLY A 329 -20.22 -10.23 1.65
C GLY A 329 -18.96 -10.15 0.79
N ALA A 330 -17.80 -10.59 1.31
CA ALA A 330 -16.54 -10.64 0.58
C ALA A 330 -16.64 -11.56 -0.64
N LEU A 331 -17.32 -12.70 -0.49
CA LEU A 331 -17.56 -13.64 -1.58
C LEU A 331 -18.39 -13.00 -2.70
N LYS A 332 -19.40 -12.20 -2.36
CA LYS A 332 -20.22 -11.49 -3.36
C LYS A 332 -19.43 -10.39 -4.07
N ALA A 333 -18.61 -9.65 -3.32
CA ALA A 333 -17.78 -8.57 -3.84
C ALA A 333 -16.65 -9.04 -4.76
N TYR A 334 -16.20 -10.29 -4.59
CA TYR A 334 -15.21 -10.92 -5.48
C TYR A 334 -15.75 -11.19 -6.89
N PHE A 335 -17.03 -11.59 -7.02
CA PHE A 335 -17.61 -11.91 -8.32
C PHE A 335 -18.17 -10.66 -9.03
N PRO A 336 -18.12 -10.60 -10.37
CA PRO A 336 -18.81 -9.57 -11.15
C PRO A 336 -20.29 -9.40 -10.75
N LYS A 337 -20.80 -8.17 -10.78
CA LYS A 337 -22.18 -7.82 -10.38
C LYS A 337 -23.21 -8.70 -11.06
N ALA A 338 -23.04 -8.94 -12.37
CA ALA A 338 -23.92 -9.79 -13.16
C ALA A 338 -24.11 -11.20 -12.57
N LEU A 339 -23.06 -11.77 -11.95
CA LEU A 339 -23.14 -13.06 -11.26
C LEU A 339 -23.69 -12.91 -9.84
N SER A 340 -23.22 -11.89 -9.12
CA SER A 340 -23.64 -11.65 -7.74
C SER A 340 -25.16 -11.42 -7.61
N GLU A 341 -25.79 -10.81 -8.61
CA GLU A 341 -27.22 -10.53 -8.65
C GLU A 341 -28.04 -11.74 -9.11
N LYS A 342 -27.60 -12.43 -10.18
CA LYS A 342 -28.38 -13.51 -10.83
C LYS A 342 -28.14 -14.90 -10.25
N PHE A 343 -26.94 -15.14 -9.71
CA PHE A 343 -26.47 -16.45 -9.27
C PHE A 343 -25.98 -16.44 -7.82
N SER A 344 -26.55 -15.58 -6.97
CA SER A 344 -26.19 -15.43 -5.56
C SER A 344 -26.23 -16.75 -4.77
N ASP A 345 -27.24 -17.58 -5.00
CA ASP A 345 -27.37 -18.90 -4.37
C ASP A 345 -26.32 -19.90 -4.84
N ALA A 346 -25.87 -19.81 -6.09
CA ALA A 346 -24.78 -20.63 -6.62
C ALA A 346 -23.44 -20.17 -6.04
N ILE A 347 -23.22 -18.86 -5.93
CA ILE A 347 -22.05 -18.25 -5.29
C ILE A 347 -21.95 -18.69 -3.82
N ALA A 348 -23.06 -18.67 -3.07
CA ALA A 348 -23.08 -19.12 -1.68
C ALA A 348 -22.66 -20.59 -1.50
N ARG A 349 -22.81 -21.42 -2.55
CA ARG A 349 -22.45 -22.85 -2.61
C ARG A 349 -21.16 -23.11 -3.41
N HIS A 350 -20.39 -22.08 -3.73
CA HIS A 350 -19.14 -22.21 -4.48
C HIS A 350 -18.19 -23.16 -3.73
N PRO A 351 -17.57 -24.14 -4.41
CA PRO A 351 -16.77 -25.15 -3.73
C PRO A 351 -15.50 -24.58 -3.10
N LEU A 352 -14.95 -23.51 -3.69
CA LEU A 352 -13.79 -22.77 -3.20
C LEU A 352 -14.17 -21.52 -2.38
N LYS A 353 -15.36 -21.50 -1.77
CA LYS A 353 -15.86 -20.32 -1.03
C LYS A 353 -14.85 -19.86 0.03
N ARG A 354 -14.23 -20.80 0.76
CA ARG A 354 -13.32 -20.49 1.87
C ARG A 354 -12.05 -19.83 1.38
N GLU A 355 -11.49 -20.37 0.30
CA GLU A 355 -10.30 -19.89 -0.38
C GLU A 355 -10.55 -18.49 -0.95
N ILE A 356 -11.64 -18.30 -1.71
CA ILE A 356 -11.98 -16.98 -2.29
C ILE A 356 -12.15 -15.91 -1.21
N ILE A 357 -12.91 -16.22 -0.14
CA ILE A 357 -13.08 -15.27 0.98
C ILE A 357 -11.73 -14.93 1.61
N SER A 358 -10.88 -15.93 1.84
CA SER A 358 -9.57 -15.74 2.48
C SER A 358 -8.63 -14.92 1.61
N THR A 359 -8.58 -15.18 0.29
CA THR A 359 -7.81 -14.40 -0.68
C THR A 359 -8.26 -12.95 -0.70
N TYR A 360 -9.57 -12.71 -0.87
CA TYR A 360 -10.14 -11.37 -0.96
C TYR A 360 -9.88 -10.55 0.32
N ILE A 361 -10.10 -11.13 1.49
CA ILE A 361 -9.85 -10.47 2.78
C ILE A 361 -8.35 -10.21 2.99
N THR A 362 -7.50 -11.16 2.63
CA THR A 362 -6.05 -11.00 2.73
C THR A 362 -5.59 -9.82 1.87
N ASN A 363 -6.00 -9.77 0.60
CA ASN A 363 -5.60 -8.70 -0.32
C ASN A 363 -6.14 -7.34 0.16
N THR A 364 -7.44 -7.23 0.42
CA THR A 364 -8.06 -5.96 0.84
C THR A 364 -7.47 -5.39 2.13
N MET A 365 -7.16 -6.24 3.13
CA MET A 365 -6.54 -5.78 4.36
C MET A 365 -5.05 -5.46 4.17
N VAL A 366 -4.26 -6.39 3.61
CA VAL A 366 -2.81 -6.25 3.52
C VAL A 366 -2.43 -5.11 2.57
N ASN A 367 -3.17 -4.89 1.49
CA ASN A 367 -2.92 -3.78 0.57
C ASN A 367 -3.17 -2.40 1.24
N ARG A 368 -4.12 -2.29 2.18
CA ARG A 368 -4.38 -1.03 2.90
C ARG A 368 -3.50 -0.81 4.13
N THR A 369 -2.95 -1.88 4.71
CA THR A 369 -2.26 -1.83 6.01
C THR A 369 -0.78 -2.20 5.98
N GLY A 370 -0.32 -2.83 4.90
CA GLY A 370 1.06 -3.26 4.69
C GLY A 370 1.38 -4.63 5.29
N ALA A 371 2.52 -5.17 4.86
CA ALA A 371 2.95 -6.55 5.14
C ALA A 371 3.05 -6.89 6.64
N THR A 372 3.37 -5.92 7.49
CA THR A 372 3.69 -6.19 8.91
C THR A 372 2.47 -6.15 9.83
N PHE A 373 1.33 -5.63 9.37
CA PHE A 373 0.20 -5.28 10.24
C PHE A 373 -0.33 -6.47 11.04
N VAL A 374 -0.61 -7.59 10.36
CA VAL A 374 -1.21 -8.78 10.98
C VAL A 374 -0.28 -9.41 11.99
N ASN A 375 0.96 -9.73 11.57
CA ASN A 375 1.95 -10.37 12.43
C ASN A 375 2.26 -9.51 13.65
N PHE A 376 2.35 -8.19 13.49
CA PHE A 376 2.60 -7.27 14.58
C PHE A 376 1.48 -7.29 15.63
N LEU A 377 0.22 -7.13 15.22
CA LEU A 377 -0.92 -7.13 16.16
C LEU A 377 -1.18 -8.50 16.77
N ALA A 378 -1.02 -9.58 15.99
CA ALA A 378 -1.15 -10.95 16.46
C ALA A 378 -0.14 -11.25 17.58
N ALA A 379 1.13 -10.88 17.37
CA ALA A 379 2.18 -11.05 18.37
C ALA A 379 1.96 -10.18 19.62
N GLU A 380 1.58 -8.92 19.45
CA GLU A 380 1.33 -7.98 20.55
C GLU A 380 0.15 -8.42 21.44
N ALA A 381 -0.93 -8.88 20.82
CA ALA A 381 -2.16 -9.24 21.53
C ALA A 381 -2.22 -10.73 21.92
N ALA A 382 -1.23 -11.55 21.55
CA ALA A 382 -1.30 -13.02 21.59
C ALA A 382 -2.60 -13.54 20.96
N ALA A 383 -2.86 -13.10 19.72
CA ALA A 383 -4.08 -13.35 18.96
C ALA A 383 -3.78 -14.05 17.63
N THR A 384 -4.80 -14.66 17.02
CA THR A 384 -4.67 -15.30 15.70
C THR A 384 -4.79 -14.27 14.57
N ALA A 385 -4.38 -14.62 13.35
CA ALA A 385 -4.60 -13.77 12.17
C ALA A 385 -6.09 -13.46 11.97
N ALA A 386 -6.97 -14.43 12.22
CA ALA A 386 -8.42 -14.26 12.14
C ALA A 386 -8.95 -13.23 13.16
N ASP A 387 -8.42 -13.21 14.38
CA ASP A 387 -8.78 -12.20 15.39
C ASP A 387 -8.36 -10.80 14.96
N VAL A 388 -7.16 -10.67 14.37
CA VAL A 388 -6.67 -9.39 13.86
C VAL A 388 -7.54 -8.90 12.70
N VAL A 389 -7.93 -9.78 11.77
CA VAL A 389 -8.86 -9.43 10.69
C VAL A 389 -10.20 -8.95 11.25
N ARG A 390 -10.80 -9.65 12.21
CA ARG A 390 -12.05 -9.22 12.85
C ARG A 390 -11.91 -7.84 13.50
N ALA A 391 -10.82 -7.62 14.23
CA ALA A 391 -10.53 -6.35 14.87
C ALA A 391 -10.27 -5.21 13.86
N TYR A 392 -9.62 -5.51 12.74
CA TYR A 392 -9.45 -4.58 11.61
C TYR A 392 -10.78 -4.23 10.95
N THR A 393 -11.62 -5.22 10.68
CA THR A 393 -12.97 -5.01 10.15
C THR A 393 -13.77 -4.08 11.05
N LEU A 394 -13.79 -4.33 12.38
CA LEU A 394 -14.47 -3.43 13.32
C LEU A 394 -13.92 -2.00 13.25
N ALA A 395 -12.59 -1.84 13.25
CA ALA A 395 -11.96 -0.53 13.13
C ALA A 395 -12.38 0.19 11.85
N ARG A 396 -12.38 -0.52 10.72
CA ARG A 396 -12.78 0.02 9.42
C ARG A 396 -14.23 0.48 9.41
N GLU A 397 -15.15 -0.36 9.88
CA GLU A 397 -16.58 -0.06 9.87
C GLU A 397 -16.96 1.04 10.86
N ILE A 398 -16.43 1.01 12.10
CA ILE A 398 -16.80 1.98 13.14
C ILE A 398 -16.32 3.39 12.79
N PHE A 399 -15.15 3.51 12.16
CA PHE A 399 -14.58 4.80 11.79
C PHE A 399 -14.79 5.18 10.32
N ASP A 400 -15.60 4.43 9.57
CA ASP A 400 -15.89 4.66 8.15
C ASP A 400 -14.60 4.83 7.29
N LEU A 401 -13.58 4.00 7.55
CA LEU A 401 -12.25 4.19 6.95
C LEU A 401 -12.23 3.92 5.44
N GLU A 402 -13.08 3.02 4.93
CA GLU A 402 -13.17 2.71 3.49
C GLU A 402 -13.47 3.97 2.67
N THR A 403 -14.48 4.74 3.06
CA THR A 403 -14.85 5.98 2.38
C THR A 403 -13.74 7.03 2.42
N LEU A 404 -12.96 7.07 3.50
CA LEU A 404 -11.82 7.99 3.59
C LEU A 404 -10.65 7.54 2.71
N TRP A 405 -10.40 6.24 2.59
CA TRP A 405 -9.43 5.70 1.63
C TRP A 405 -9.82 6.07 0.20
N ASP A 406 -11.07 5.79 -0.21
CA ASP A 406 -11.55 6.10 -1.57
C ASP A 406 -11.41 7.60 -1.90
N GLN A 407 -11.71 8.48 -0.92
CA GLN A 407 -11.57 9.92 -1.09
C GLN A 407 -10.11 10.38 -1.15
N ILE A 408 -9.18 9.70 -0.46
CA ILE A 408 -7.74 9.97 -0.59
C ILE A 408 -7.20 9.45 -1.92
N ASP A 409 -7.63 8.27 -2.37
CA ASP A 409 -7.23 7.69 -3.66
C ASP A 409 -7.66 8.62 -4.81
N ALA A 410 -8.85 9.23 -4.70
CA ALA A 410 -9.32 10.23 -5.65
C ALA A 410 -8.46 11.52 -5.71
N LEU A 411 -7.52 11.74 -4.79
CA LEU A 411 -6.57 12.86 -4.83
C LEU A 411 -5.37 12.62 -5.76
N ASP A 412 -5.30 11.46 -6.42
CA ASP A 412 -4.29 11.17 -7.44
C ASP A 412 -4.14 12.32 -8.44
N TYR A 413 -2.89 12.76 -8.63
CA TYR A 413 -2.53 13.90 -9.49
C TYR A 413 -3.12 15.27 -9.09
N GLN A 414 -3.85 15.36 -7.99
CA GLN A 414 -4.40 16.62 -7.46
C GLN A 414 -3.53 17.21 -6.35
N VAL A 415 -2.90 16.36 -5.54
CA VAL A 415 -1.97 16.75 -4.47
C VAL A 415 -0.60 16.11 -4.68
N SER A 416 0.41 16.55 -3.92
CA SER A 416 1.72 15.91 -3.96
C SER A 416 1.63 14.46 -3.46
N THR A 417 2.35 13.53 -4.09
CA THR A 417 2.44 12.13 -3.68
C THR A 417 2.83 11.97 -2.20
N SER A 418 3.78 12.77 -1.71
CA SER A 418 4.19 12.75 -0.30
C SER A 418 3.01 13.01 0.65
N LEU A 419 2.17 14.01 0.35
CA LEU A 419 1.01 14.33 1.17
C LEU A 419 0.00 13.18 1.16
N GLN A 420 -0.29 12.61 0.00
CA GLN A 420 -1.23 11.50 -0.13
C GLN A 420 -0.77 10.27 0.66
N LEU A 421 0.52 9.90 0.55
CA LEU A 421 1.12 8.80 1.32
C LEU A 421 1.11 9.06 2.85
N ASP A 422 1.26 10.32 3.26
CA ASP A 422 1.12 10.72 4.67
C ASP A 422 -0.31 10.56 5.19
N LEU A 423 -1.32 10.91 4.37
CA LEU A 423 -2.75 10.73 4.70
C LEU A 423 -3.10 9.24 4.80
N LEU A 424 -2.65 8.41 3.86
CA LEU A 424 -2.83 6.95 3.89
C LEU A 424 -2.18 6.35 5.14
N SER A 425 -0.94 6.75 5.46
CA SER A 425 -0.25 6.33 6.68
C SER A 425 -1.01 6.70 7.95
N LYS A 426 -1.71 7.84 7.96
CA LYS A 426 -2.55 8.28 9.08
C LYS A 426 -3.73 7.32 9.27
N LEU A 427 -4.40 6.91 8.19
CA LEU A 427 -5.49 5.93 8.25
C LEU A 427 -5.01 4.58 8.76
N THR A 428 -3.86 4.09 8.28
CA THR A 428 -3.26 2.85 8.79
C THR A 428 -2.98 2.91 10.30
N ALA A 429 -2.49 4.05 10.80
CA ALA A 429 -2.24 4.25 12.22
C ALA A 429 -3.52 4.26 13.08
N ILE A 430 -4.61 4.83 12.56
CA ILE A 430 -5.94 4.80 13.20
C ILE A 430 -6.49 3.38 13.20
N ALA A 431 -6.46 2.69 12.05
CA ALA A 431 -6.87 1.29 11.94
C ALA A 431 -6.11 0.42 12.95
N GLN A 432 -4.78 0.53 12.99
CA GLN A 432 -3.94 -0.23 13.93
C GLN A 432 -4.34 -0.01 15.39
N ARG A 433 -4.57 1.26 15.77
CA ARG A 433 -4.94 1.61 17.15
C ARG A 433 -6.32 1.07 17.53
N ALA A 434 -7.29 1.23 16.63
CA ALA A 434 -8.65 0.74 16.84
C ALA A 434 -8.68 -0.79 16.88
N SER A 435 -7.95 -1.47 15.99
CA SER A 435 -7.82 -2.93 16.02
C SER A 435 -7.19 -3.41 17.33
N ARG A 436 -6.15 -2.75 17.83
CA ARG A 436 -5.57 -3.09 19.14
C ARG A 436 -6.58 -2.93 20.27
N TRP A 437 -7.35 -1.84 20.26
CA TRP A 437 -8.40 -1.63 21.26
C TRP A 437 -9.44 -2.77 21.21
N MET A 438 -9.89 -3.14 20.01
CA MET A 438 -10.86 -4.22 19.78
C MET A 438 -10.31 -5.60 20.18
N LEU A 439 -9.02 -5.87 19.99
CA LEU A 439 -8.38 -7.12 20.41
C LEU A 439 -8.39 -7.32 21.93
N ARG A 440 -8.63 -6.27 22.72
CA ARG A 440 -8.86 -6.39 24.18
C ARG A 440 -10.29 -6.82 24.51
N LEU A 441 -11.25 -6.56 23.62
CA LEU A 441 -12.65 -6.99 23.76
C LEU A 441 -12.90 -8.43 23.33
N ARG A 442 -11.91 -9.10 22.74
CA ARG A 442 -12.04 -10.46 22.16
C ARG A 442 -12.66 -11.50 23.09
N ALA A 443 -12.50 -11.35 24.41
CA ALA A 443 -13.03 -12.29 25.41
C ALA A 443 -14.56 -12.25 25.57
N LYS A 444 -15.27 -11.34 24.89
CA LYS A 444 -16.72 -11.16 25.03
C LYS A 444 -17.56 -12.01 24.06
N ASP A 445 -16.95 -12.86 23.21
CA ASP A 445 -17.61 -13.74 22.22
C ASP A 445 -18.81 -13.08 21.50
N THR A 446 -18.66 -11.80 21.13
CA THR A 446 -19.71 -11.00 20.50
C THR A 446 -19.48 -10.95 18.99
N ASP A 447 -20.54 -11.12 18.20
CA ASP A 447 -20.47 -11.08 16.74
C ASP A 447 -20.20 -9.66 16.19
N LEU A 448 -19.64 -9.60 14.97
CA LEU A 448 -19.27 -8.35 14.31
C LEU A 448 -20.46 -7.39 14.14
N PRO A 449 -21.63 -7.79 13.59
CA PRO A 449 -22.79 -6.91 13.47
C PRO A 449 -23.19 -6.23 14.79
N THR A 450 -23.25 -6.98 15.89
CA THR A 450 -23.61 -6.44 17.21
C THR A 450 -22.62 -5.38 17.68
N LEU A 451 -21.31 -5.62 17.51
CA LEU A 451 -20.28 -4.65 17.88
C LEU A 451 -20.32 -3.40 16.99
N ILE A 452 -20.54 -3.56 15.68
CA ILE A 452 -20.69 -2.42 14.77
C ILE A 452 -21.90 -1.57 15.16
N GLN A 453 -23.06 -2.20 15.41
CA GLN A 453 -24.27 -1.49 15.82
C GLN A 453 -24.09 -0.77 17.17
N ARG A 454 -23.25 -1.30 18.05
CA ARG A 454 -22.91 -0.67 19.34
C ARG A 454 -22.05 0.59 19.17
N TYR A 455 -20.95 0.50 18.43
CA TYR A 455 -19.93 1.57 18.45
C TYR A 455 -20.00 2.55 17.27
N GLN A 456 -20.45 2.11 16.09
CA GLN A 456 -20.48 2.97 14.89
C GLN A 456 -21.40 4.19 15.06
N PRO A 457 -22.62 4.08 15.62
CA PRO A 457 -23.48 5.25 15.82
C PRO A 457 -22.82 6.31 16.69
N GLY A 458 -22.18 5.90 17.81
CA GLY A 458 -21.49 6.83 18.69
C GLY A 458 -20.28 7.50 18.05
N ALA A 459 -19.51 6.78 17.24
CA ALA A 459 -18.40 7.37 16.47
C ALA A 459 -18.89 8.39 15.43
N ARG A 460 -20.00 8.10 14.74
CA ARG A 460 -20.61 9.03 13.75
C ARG A 460 -21.25 10.25 14.42
N GLU A 461 -21.92 10.06 15.54
CA GLU A 461 -22.52 11.15 16.32
C GLU A 461 -21.43 12.09 16.86
N LEU A 462 -20.35 11.53 17.41
CA LEU A 462 -19.20 12.31 17.88
C LEU A 462 -18.57 13.11 16.72
N ARG A 463 -18.38 12.48 15.54
CA ARG A 463 -17.87 13.15 14.34
C ARG A 463 -18.75 14.32 13.91
N GLY A 464 -20.07 14.11 13.88
CA GLY A 464 -21.04 15.11 13.42
C GLY A 464 -21.18 16.31 14.35
N ASN A 465 -20.78 16.18 15.61
CA ASN A 465 -20.98 17.22 16.63
C ASN A 465 -19.67 17.79 17.21
N LEU A 466 -18.50 17.49 16.62
CA LEU A 466 -17.22 18.02 17.11
C LEU A 466 -17.21 19.54 17.22
N GLU A 467 -17.83 20.26 16.27
CA GLU A 467 -17.91 21.72 16.28
C GLU A 467 -18.62 22.29 17.52
N TYR A 468 -19.54 21.53 18.13
CA TYR A 468 -20.31 21.94 19.30
C TYR A 468 -19.74 21.38 20.61
N TRP A 469 -19.09 20.21 20.56
CA TRP A 469 -18.68 19.47 21.75
C TRP A 469 -17.22 19.73 22.14
N LEU A 470 -16.37 20.18 21.21
CA LEU A 470 -14.99 20.53 21.50
C LEU A 470 -14.90 21.83 22.32
N PRO A 471 -13.99 21.90 23.32
CA PRO A 471 -13.61 23.16 23.94
C PRO A 471 -13.03 24.13 22.90
N ALA A 472 -13.21 25.44 23.11
CA ALA A 472 -12.81 26.47 22.15
C ALA A 472 -11.37 26.35 21.64
N GLN A 473 -10.41 26.01 22.51
CA GLN A 473 -9.02 25.81 22.10
C GLN A 473 -8.83 24.57 21.20
N ALA A 474 -9.52 23.47 21.50
CA ALA A 474 -9.44 22.25 20.70
C ALA A 474 -10.12 22.44 19.34
N MET A 475 -11.23 23.18 19.32
CA MET A 475 -11.92 23.58 18.10
C MET A 475 -11.02 24.44 17.20
N ALA A 476 -10.37 25.47 17.75
CA ALA A 476 -9.42 26.30 17.01
C ALA A 476 -8.24 25.48 16.42
N ASN A 477 -7.71 24.52 17.19
CA ASN A 477 -6.65 23.63 16.71
C ASN A 477 -7.13 22.71 15.58
N TRP A 478 -8.36 22.19 15.68
CA TRP A 478 -8.97 21.35 14.66
C TRP A 478 -9.23 22.12 13.36
N GLU A 479 -9.75 23.35 13.47
CA GLU A 479 -9.92 24.25 12.33
C GLU A 479 -8.58 24.58 11.65
N GLN A 480 -7.54 24.89 12.43
CA GLN A 480 -6.21 25.17 11.89
C GLN A 480 -5.63 23.96 11.15
N ALA A 481 -5.75 22.75 11.71
CA ALA A 481 -5.30 21.52 11.07
C ALA A 481 -6.08 21.24 9.77
N THR A 482 -7.40 21.49 9.79
CA THR A 482 -8.26 21.41 8.59
C THR A 482 -7.80 22.39 7.51
N GLN A 483 -7.59 23.66 7.87
CA GLN A 483 -7.15 24.70 6.92
C GLN A 483 -5.78 24.39 6.32
N THR A 484 -4.88 23.78 7.09
CA THR A 484 -3.57 23.34 6.58
C THR A 484 -3.72 22.32 5.43
N LEU A 485 -4.63 21.34 5.57
CA LEU A 485 -4.90 20.37 4.50
C LEU A 485 -5.62 21.02 3.31
N VAL A 486 -6.55 21.95 3.56
CA VAL A 486 -7.25 22.69 2.49
C VAL A 486 -6.26 23.51 1.66
N GLN A 487 -5.34 24.21 2.31
CA GLN A 487 -4.28 24.96 1.63
C GLN A 487 -3.35 24.06 0.82
N ALA A 488 -3.21 22.79 1.22
CA ALA A 488 -2.43 21.79 0.50
C ALA A 488 -3.20 21.09 -0.64
N GLY A 489 -4.44 21.50 -0.92
CA GLY A 489 -5.26 21.01 -2.05
C GLY A 489 -6.30 19.95 -1.69
N VAL A 490 -6.46 19.59 -0.41
CA VAL A 490 -7.47 18.62 0.03
C VAL A 490 -8.84 19.30 0.13
N ALA A 491 -9.89 18.68 -0.42
CA ALA A 491 -11.25 19.23 -0.32
C ALA A 491 -11.69 19.43 1.15
N GLN A 492 -12.39 20.52 1.44
CA GLN A 492 -12.78 20.92 2.81
C GLN A 492 -13.44 19.78 3.62
N ALA A 493 -14.42 19.09 3.03
CA ALA A 493 -15.14 18.00 3.71
C ALA A 493 -14.23 16.82 4.08
N LEU A 494 -13.30 16.45 3.18
CA LEU A 494 -12.31 15.40 3.42
C LEU A 494 -11.30 15.85 4.48
N ALA A 495 -10.79 17.08 4.39
CA ALA A 495 -9.88 17.65 5.39
C ALA A 495 -10.47 17.66 6.81
N GLN A 496 -11.74 18.05 6.94
CA GLN A 496 -12.48 17.99 8.21
C GLN A 496 -12.60 16.56 8.73
N SER A 497 -12.95 15.61 7.85
CA SER A 497 -13.10 14.19 8.22
C SER A 497 -11.78 13.55 8.65
N LEU A 498 -10.67 13.81 7.95
CA LEU A 498 -9.34 13.26 8.25
C LEU A 498 -8.74 13.83 9.54
N THR A 499 -9.00 15.09 9.84
CA THR A 499 -8.54 15.74 11.07
C THR A 499 -9.41 15.35 12.27
N ALA A 500 -10.71 15.08 12.04
CA ALA A 500 -11.63 14.57 13.06
C ALA A 500 -11.21 13.19 13.62
N LEU A 501 -10.51 12.36 12.86
CA LEU A 501 -10.08 11.01 13.29
C LEU A 501 -9.34 10.98 14.63
N GLU A 502 -8.60 12.04 14.96
CA GLU A 502 -7.88 12.15 16.24
C GLU A 502 -8.81 12.36 17.45
N PHE A 503 -9.96 12.99 17.22
CA PHE A 503 -10.95 13.33 18.23
C PHE A 503 -12.04 12.27 18.39
N ILE A 504 -12.27 11.44 17.37
CA ILE A 504 -13.35 10.44 17.41
C ILE A 504 -12.90 9.10 17.98
N PHE A 505 -11.59 8.81 18.04
CA PHE A 505 -11.07 7.57 18.62
C PHE A 505 -11.61 7.26 20.04
N PRO A 506 -11.77 8.23 20.96
CA PRO A 506 -12.39 8.02 22.27
C PRO A 506 -13.83 7.50 22.24
N ALA A 507 -14.54 7.56 21.10
CA ALA A 507 -15.90 7.01 20.98
C ALA A 507 -15.99 5.55 21.48
N LEU A 508 -14.92 4.77 21.31
CA LEU A 508 -14.87 3.39 21.78
C LEU A 508 -15.03 3.27 23.31
N ASP A 509 -14.34 4.14 24.06
CA ASP A 509 -14.44 4.16 25.52
C ASP A 509 -15.72 4.89 25.98
N LEU A 510 -16.11 5.97 25.29
CA LEU A 510 -17.28 6.78 25.67
C LEU A 510 -18.59 6.01 25.51
N VAL A 511 -18.73 5.20 24.45
CA VAL A 511 -19.91 4.32 24.26
C VAL A 511 -20.04 3.31 25.40
N ASP A 512 -18.93 2.76 25.90
CA ASP A 512 -18.96 1.88 27.07
C ASP A 512 -19.30 2.66 28.34
N LEU A 513 -18.80 3.89 28.47
CA LEU A 513 -19.01 4.72 29.65
C LEU A 513 -20.47 5.15 29.82
N VAL A 514 -21.14 5.58 28.75
CA VAL A 514 -22.56 5.99 28.79
C VAL A 514 -23.50 4.82 29.14
N GLN A 515 -23.08 3.56 28.95
CA GLN A 515 -23.86 2.41 29.42
C GLN A 515 -23.78 2.18 30.92
N SER A 516 -22.70 2.66 31.55
CA SER A 516 -22.44 2.49 32.98
C SER A 516 -22.79 3.73 33.81
N THR A 517 -23.26 4.80 33.16
CA THR A 517 -23.60 6.09 33.77
C THR A 517 -25.00 6.52 33.30
N GLU A 518 -25.60 7.52 33.96
CA GLU A 518 -26.87 8.12 33.50
C GLU A 518 -26.67 9.21 32.44
N ALA A 519 -25.43 9.39 31.97
CA ALA A 519 -25.05 10.45 31.04
C ALA A 519 -25.30 10.05 29.58
N ASP A 520 -25.67 11.03 28.75
CA ASP A 520 -25.69 10.86 27.30
C ASP A 520 -24.28 11.03 26.69
N LEU A 521 -24.16 10.77 25.37
CA LEU A 521 -22.89 10.84 24.68
C LEU A 521 -22.32 12.26 24.61
N GLU A 522 -23.18 13.28 24.51
CA GLU A 522 -22.74 14.68 24.52
C GLU A 522 -22.09 15.03 25.86
N GLN A 523 -22.75 14.70 26.97
CA GLN A 523 -22.25 14.94 28.33
C GLN A 523 -20.90 14.23 28.54
N ALA A 524 -20.81 12.96 28.13
CA ALA A 524 -19.58 12.18 28.23
C ALA A 524 -18.46 12.77 27.37
N ALA A 525 -18.75 13.16 26.12
CA ALA A 525 -17.77 13.75 25.21
C ALA A 525 -17.26 15.12 25.71
N ARG A 526 -18.16 16.00 26.18
CA ARG A 526 -17.78 17.31 26.74
C ARG A 526 -16.91 17.15 27.98
N ALA A 527 -17.28 16.23 28.88
CA ALA A 527 -16.47 15.92 30.06
C ALA A 527 -15.09 15.39 29.66
N TYR A 528 -15.03 14.45 28.70
CA TYR A 528 -13.78 13.89 28.18
C TYR A 528 -12.87 14.95 27.56
N PHE A 529 -13.37 15.76 26.64
CA PHE A 529 -12.57 16.80 26.01
C PHE A 529 -12.16 17.91 26.99
N GLY A 530 -12.98 18.15 28.00
CA GLY A 530 -12.64 19.02 29.12
C GLY A 530 -11.46 18.50 29.94
N VAL A 531 -11.48 17.22 30.33
CA VAL A 531 -10.36 16.54 31.00
C VAL A 531 -9.10 16.55 30.12
N GLU A 532 -9.26 16.26 28.83
CA GLU A 532 -8.17 16.32 27.86
C GLU A 532 -7.53 17.71 27.79
N GLY A 533 -8.34 18.77 27.75
CA GLY A 533 -7.88 20.15 27.73
C GLY A 533 -7.18 20.55 29.03
N ALA A 534 -7.75 20.20 30.18
CA ALA A 534 -7.19 20.53 31.50
C ALA A 534 -5.81 19.89 31.72
N LEU A 535 -5.61 18.66 31.25
CA LEU A 535 -4.37 17.90 31.43
C LEU A 535 -3.40 18.01 30.23
N GLY A 536 -3.81 18.65 29.14
CA GLY A 536 -3.01 18.73 27.90
C GLY A 536 -2.74 17.37 27.27
N LEU A 537 -3.69 16.43 27.30
CA LEU A 537 -3.46 15.03 26.90
C LEU A 537 -3.09 14.86 25.43
N SER A 538 -3.56 15.75 24.55
CA SER A 538 -3.14 15.78 23.14
C SER A 538 -1.63 16.01 23.01
N ALA A 539 -1.08 16.96 23.78
CA ALA A 539 0.34 17.24 23.77
C ALA A 539 1.16 16.09 24.40
N TRP A 540 0.63 15.39 25.41
CA TRP A 540 1.22 14.13 25.90
C TRP A 540 1.32 13.08 24.80
N ARG A 541 0.24 12.84 24.04
CA ARG A 541 0.24 11.89 22.92
C ARG A 541 1.24 12.30 21.84
N THR A 542 1.40 13.59 21.56
CA THR A 542 2.45 14.09 20.66
C THR A 542 3.85 13.75 21.16
N GLN A 543 4.15 13.94 22.45
CA GLN A 543 5.46 13.56 23.01
C GLN A 543 5.67 12.05 22.98
N ILE A 544 4.64 11.25 23.29
CA ILE A 544 4.70 9.80 23.19
C ILE A 544 5.00 9.36 21.76
N ASN A 545 4.38 9.98 20.74
CA ASN A 545 4.66 9.64 19.35
C ASN A 545 6.10 9.94 18.91
N ARG A 546 6.82 10.85 19.60
CA ARG A 546 8.25 11.12 19.37
C ARG A 546 9.18 10.07 19.98
N LEU A 547 8.67 9.18 20.84
CA LEU A 547 9.49 8.11 21.43
C LEU A 547 10.12 7.22 20.35
N PRO A 548 11.36 6.75 20.58
CA PRO A 548 12.05 5.88 19.63
C PRO A 548 11.27 4.59 19.38
N THR A 549 11.49 3.99 18.21
CA THR A 549 10.92 2.71 17.80
C THR A 549 11.99 1.79 17.22
N ASP A 550 13.20 1.90 17.76
CA ASP A 550 14.36 1.15 17.26
C ASP A 550 14.30 -0.33 17.66
N SER A 551 13.41 -0.67 18.60
CA SER A 551 13.15 -2.05 19.05
C SER A 551 11.67 -2.33 19.27
N LEU A 552 11.32 -3.62 19.32
CA LEU A 552 9.98 -4.09 19.67
C LEU A 552 9.50 -3.52 21.01
N TRP A 553 10.35 -3.60 22.04
CA TRP A 553 9.99 -3.15 23.39
C TRP A 553 9.72 -1.64 23.45
N GLN A 554 10.50 -0.85 22.72
CA GLN A 554 10.23 0.59 22.59
C GLN A 554 8.92 0.86 21.83
N THR A 555 8.67 0.13 20.74
CA THR A 555 7.42 0.25 19.97
C THR A 555 6.19 -0.12 20.80
N GLN A 556 6.27 -1.21 21.58
CA GLN A 556 5.23 -1.64 22.51
C GLN A 556 5.05 -0.66 23.66
N ALA A 557 6.15 -0.20 24.28
CA ALA A 557 6.08 0.77 25.37
C ALA A 557 5.46 2.09 24.91
N ARG A 558 5.80 2.56 23.70
CA ARG A 558 5.14 3.72 23.07
C ARG A 558 3.64 3.48 22.87
N GLY A 559 3.28 2.30 22.38
CA GLY A 559 1.88 1.88 22.23
C GLY A 559 1.13 1.90 23.57
N SER A 560 1.64 1.20 24.57
CA SER A 560 1.07 1.11 25.91
C SER A 560 0.99 2.47 26.60
N ALA A 561 2.02 3.31 26.52
CA ALA A 561 2.01 4.65 27.08
C ALA A 561 0.89 5.51 26.48
N ARG A 562 0.65 5.39 25.17
CA ARG A 562 -0.44 6.10 24.50
C ARG A 562 -1.81 5.57 24.92
N ASP A 563 -1.95 4.25 25.01
CA ASP A 563 -3.20 3.60 25.41
C ASP A 563 -3.54 3.93 26.89
N ASP A 564 -2.52 4.07 27.74
CA ASP A 564 -2.67 4.55 29.13
C ASP A 564 -3.25 5.97 29.16
N VAL A 565 -2.80 6.89 28.30
CA VAL A 565 -3.36 8.26 28.25
C VAL A 565 -4.86 8.23 27.92
N TYR A 566 -5.28 7.42 26.95
CA TYR A 566 -6.70 7.27 26.62
C TYR A 566 -7.49 6.67 27.79
N SER A 567 -6.98 5.59 28.38
CA SER A 567 -7.60 4.91 29.52
C SER A 567 -7.77 5.82 30.73
N ILE A 568 -6.75 6.59 31.09
CA ILE A 568 -6.79 7.54 32.21
C ILE A 568 -7.84 8.62 31.96
N ALA A 569 -7.90 9.19 30.75
CA ALA A 569 -8.90 10.18 30.40
C ALA A 569 -10.32 9.63 30.57
N SER A 570 -10.56 8.41 30.08
CA SER A 570 -11.85 7.73 30.19
C SER A 570 -12.22 7.41 31.64
N GLN A 571 -11.26 7.00 32.48
CA GLN A 571 -11.48 6.74 33.91
C GLN A 571 -11.86 8.03 34.68
N ILE A 572 -11.11 9.11 34.50
CA ILE A 572 -11.43 10.42 35.11
C ILE A 572 -12.81 10.88 34.65
N THR A 573 -13.10 10.77 33.34
CA THR A 573 -14.41 11.13 32.79
C THR A 573 -15.52 10.33 33.47
N GLY A 574 -15.34 9.02 33.64
CA GLY A 574 -16.31 8.19 34.36
C GLY A 574 -16.53 8.62 35.80
N SER A 575 -15.46 8.90 36.54
CA SER A 575 -15.55 9.42 37.92
C SER A 575 -16.30 10.74 38.01
N LEU A 576 -16.09 11.66 37.06
CA LEU A 576 -16.84 12.92 36.97
C LEU A 576 -18.33 12.69 36.74
N LEU A 577 -18.68 11.82 35.78
CA LEU A 577 -20.07 11.54 35.43
C LEU A 577 -20.80 10.81 36.56
N SER A 578 -20.21 9.75 37.12
CA SER A 578 -20.81 8.99 38.24
C SER A 578 -20.93 9.81 39.52
N GLY A 579 -19.97 10.72 39.78
CA GLY A 579 -19.98 11.61 40.93
C GLY A 579 -20.83 12.86 40.76
N ALA A 580 -21.39 13.09 39.57
CA ALA A 580 -22.03 14.36 39.16
C ALA A 580 -21.17 15.60 39.50
N GLN A 581 -19.84 15.44 39.47
CA GLN A 581 -18.89 16.50 39.79
C GLN A 581 -18.63 17.35 38.55
N SER A 582 -18.67 18.67 38.68
CA SER A 582 -18.32 19.55 37.57
C SER A 582 -16.81 19.50 37.29
N LEU A 583 -16.43 19.64 36.01
CA LEU A 583 -15.02 19.71 35.61
C LEU A 583 -14.28 20.84 36.33
N SER A 584 -14.94 21.98 36.56
CA SER A 584 -14.35 23.12 37.28
C SER A 584 -14.02 22.78 38.72
N ASP A 585 -14.91 22.07 39.42
CA ASP A 585 -14.67 21.68 40.81
C ASP A 585 -13.55 20.65 40.92
N TRP A 586 -13.53 19.66 40.02
CA TRP A 586 -12.46 18.68 39.94
C TRP A 586 -11.11 19.34 39.62
N THR A 587 -11.08 20.26 38.66
CA THR A 587 -9.85 20.99 38.31
C THR A 587 -9.35 21.81 39.50
N ALA A 588 -10.24 22.51 40.22
CA ALA A 588 -9.88 23.26 41.42
C ALA A 588 -9.34 22.35 42.54
N GLN A 589 -9.96 21.18 42.74
CA GLN A 589 -9.51 20.18 43.71
C GLN A 589 -8.10 19.64 43.39
N HIS A 590 -7.78 19.45 42.11
CA HIS A 590 -6.54 18.84 41.64
C HIS A 590 -5.52 19.82 41.06
N GLN A 591 -5.75 21.13 41.19
CA GLN A 591 -4.99 22.20 40.51
C GLN A 591 -3.46 22.06 40.70
N THR A 592 -3.01 21.76 41.92
CA THR A 592 -1.58 21.63 42.23
C THR A 592 -0.92 20.49 41.43
N THR A 593 -1.63 19.36 41.27
CA THR A 593 -1.14 18.21 40.51
C THR A 593 -1.19 18.48 39.01
N ILE A 594 -2.25 19.12 38.53
CA ILE A 594 -2.40 19.53 37.12
C ILE A 594 -1.26 20.49 36.72
N ASP A 595 -0.99 21.52 37.51
CA ASP A 595 0.09 22.48 37.24
C ASP A 595 1.47 21.80 37.19
N ARG A 596 1.70 20.82 38.09
CA ARG A 596 2.92 20.02 38.11
C ARG A 596 3.05 19.17 36.84
N LEU A 597 1.97 18.54 36.39
CA LEU A 597 1.94 17.74 35.16
C LEU A 597 2.17 18.60 33.91
N CYS A 598 1.55 19.78 33.83
CA CYS A 598 1.75 20.74 32.74
C CYS A 598 3.21 21.23 32.68
N LYS A 599 3.83 21.54 33.82
CA LYS A 599 5.26 21.89 33.90
C LYS A 599 6.15 20.71 33.47
N LEU A 600 5.82 19.49 33.89
CA LEU A 600 6.56 18.30 33.49
C LEU A 600 6.49 18.07 31.98
N LEU A 601 5.32 18.25 31.37
CA LEU A 601 5.13 18.17 29.93
C LEU A 601 5.96 19.20 29.17
N GLN A 602 5.97 20.46 29.65
CA GLN A 602 6.81 21.51 29.07
C GLN A 602 8.31 21.17 29.15
N ASN A 603 8.76 20.62 30.28
CA ASN A 603 10.16 20.20 30.41
C ASN A 603 10.49 19.06 29.44
N ILE A 604 9.64 18.02 29.38
CA ILE A 604 9.84 16.87 28.49
C ILE A 604 9.85 17.30 27.01
N SER A 605 8.99 18.23 26.61
CA SER A 605 8.88 18.64 25.20
C SER A 605 10.16 19.27 24.65
N THR A 606 10.96 19.90 25.51
CA THR A 606 12.26 20.51 25.18
C THR A 606 13.44 19.53 25.17
N GLN A 607 13.24 18.31 25.66
CA GLN A 607 14.28 17.29 25.77
C GLN A 607 14.24 16.29 24.62
N SER A 608 15.29 15.47 24.51
CA SER A 608 15.27 14.29 23.66
C SER A 608 14.18 13.32 24.14
N PRO A 609 13.41 12.69 23.24
CA PRO A 609 12.35 11.76 23.62
C PRO A 609 12.89 10.58 24.43
N ASP A 610 12.35 10.40 25.64
CA ASP A 610 12.70 9.30 26.53
C ASP A 610 11.44 8.78 27.23
N LEU A 611 11.36 7.47 27.38
CA LEU A 611 10.23 6.78 28.00
C LEU A 611 10.19 7.02 29.51
N ALA A 612 11.34 7.10 30.18
CA ALA A 612 11.40 7.23 31.64
C ALA A 612 10.60 8.43 32.21
N PRO A 613 10.78 9.68 31.72
CA PRO A 613 9.99 10.80 32.24
C PRO A 613 8.51 10.70 31.88
N ILE A 614 8.16 10.07 30.75
CA ILE A 614 6.77 9.79 30.37
C ILE A 614 6.15 8.78 31.34
N SER A 615 6.85 7.70 31.69
CA SER A 615 6.36 6.70 32.65
C SER A 615 6.09 7.32 34.03
N VAL A 616 6.95 8.24 34.49
CA VAL A 616 6.71 9.00 35.72
C VAL A 616 5.44 9.84 35.61
N ALA A 617 5.27 10.56 34.51
CA ALA A 617 4.07 11.38 34.28
C ALA A 617 2.79 10.54 34.22
N LEU A 618 2.81 9.39 33.54
CA LEU A 618 1.67 8.47 33.45
C LEU A 618 1.26 7.89 34.81
N ARG A 619 2.21 7.74 35.74
CA ARG A 619 1.89 7.34 37.12
C ARG A 619 1.15 8.45 37.86
N GLU A 620 1.60 9.70 37.72
CA GLU A 620 0.95 10.86 38.34
C GLU A 620 -0.44 11.12 37.73
N LEU A 621 -0.57 10.97 36.40
CA LEU A 621 -1.86 11.02 35.71
C LEU A 621 -2.82 9.93 36.23
N ARG A 622 -2.32 8.71 36.47
CA ARG A 622 -3.10 7.62 37.07
C ARG A 622 -3.58 7.91 38.49
N HIS A 623 -2.89 8.74 39.27
CA HIS A 623 -3.34 9.13 40.60
C HIS A 623 -4.52 10.11 40.59
N LEU A 624 -4.84 10.69 39.43
CA LEU A 624 -5.99 11.57 39.24
C LEU A 624 -7.26 10.81 38.81
N ALA A 625 -7.10 9.60 38.27
CA ALA A 625 -8.18 8.67 37.94
C ALA A 625 -8.57 7.86 39.17
#